data_AF-A0A661PUT5-F1
#
_entry.id   AF-A0A661PUT5-F1
#
_cell.length_a   1.000
_cell.length_b   1.000
_cell.length_c   1.000
_cell.angle_alpha   90.00
_cell.angle_beta   90.00
_cell.angle_gamma   90.00
#
_symmetry.space_group_name_H-M   'P 1'
#
loop_
_entity.id
_entity.type
_entity.pdbx_description
1 polymer ?
#
loop_
_entity_poly.entity_id
_entity_poly.type
_entity_poly.pdbx_seq_one_letter_code
_entity_poly.pdbx_strand_id
1 'polypeptide(L)'
;MISTDKRNEYYEKYLADLSYHLDQTEHQEKPIHVGEKIRHLREKQRLTLEDLALKTGFDVEMLDKIEKETITPPLGTMMKLSKALNTVMSSIISEASGNKTYCVLRVKDQKTAPLPLGKVSDHSYIPLAIGLEDRRLDPYIVKLNPVKDKILAPAVHEGEEFIYVLNGEVKIVVEDHEEILCLGDAFYLKSTAPHLVTSNNDQPAMILAILYSGK
;
A
#
# COMPACT_ATOMS: atom_id res chain seq x y z
N MET A 1 0.27 13.98 -32.93
CA MET A 1 0.25 14.62 -31.59
C MET A 1 -1.20 14.74 -31.16
N ILE A 2 -1.58 14.14 -30.02
CA ILE A 2 -2.91 14.33 -29.43
C ILE A 2 -2.92 15.74 -28.80
N SER A 3 -3.97 16.54 -29.02
CA SER A 3 -4.10 17.87 -28.41
C SER A 3 -4.07 17.79 -26.88
N THR A 4 -3.64 18.85 -26.21
CA THR A 4 -3.58 18.90 -24.73
C THR A 4 -4.95 18.62 -24.10
N ASP A 5 -6.04 19.16 -24.66
CA ASP A 5 -7.41 18.89 -24.19
C ASP A 5 -7.79 17.41 -24.26
N LYS A 6 -7.46 16.72 -25.36
CA LYS A 6 -7.73 15.28 -25.50
C LYS A 6 -6.88 14.41 -24.58
N ARG A 7 -5.69 14.89 -24.19
CA ARG A 7 -4.84 14.19 -23.21
C ARG A 7 -5.42 14.28 -21.80
N ASN A 8 -5.95 15.44 -21.44
CA ASN A 8 -6.63 15.63 -20.15
C ASN A 8 -7.89 14.76 -20.06
N GLU A 9 -8.73 14.75 -21.12
CA GLU A 9 -9.93 13.90 -21.16
C GLU A 9 -9.62 12.41 -21.02
N TYR A 10 -8.56 11.92 -21.70
CA TYR A 10 -8.12 10.54 -21.57
C TYR A 10 -7.67 10.21 -20.15
N TYR A 11 -6.93 11.12 -19.52
CA TYR A 11 -6.41 10.94 -18.18
C TYR A 11 -7.53 10.93 -17.13
N GLU A 12 -8.47 11.87 -17.21
CA GLU A 12 -9.65 11.90 -16.34
C GLU A 12 -10.49 10.63 -16.50
N LYS A 13 -10.71 10.17 -17.74
CA LYS A 13 -11.41 8.92 -18.01
C LYS A 13 -10.68 7.72 -17.40
N TYR A 14 -9.35 7.69 -17.49
CA TYR A 14 -8.54 6.64 -16.87
C TYR A 14 -8.70 6.61 -15.35
N LEU A 15 -8.60 7.77 -14.68
CA LEU A 15 -8.77 7.84 -13.23
C LEU A 15 -10.20 7.50 -12.79
N ALA A 16 -11.21 7.94 -13.54
CA ALA A 16 -12.60 7.58 -13.28
C ALA A 16 -12.84 6.07 -13.42
N ASP A 17 -12.30 5.45 -14.46
CA ASP A 17 -12.39 4.01 -14.70
C ASP A 17 -11.69 3.18 -13.61
N LEU A 18 -10.53 3.65 -13.13
CA LEU A 18 -9.85 3.05 -11.97
C LEU A 18 -10.64 3.23 -10.68
N SER A 19 -11.13 4.43 -10.42
CA SER A 19 -11.91 4.74 -9.21
C SER A 19 -13.16 3.87 -9.13
N TYR A 20 -13.89 3.73 -10.24
CA TYR A 20 -15.05 2.85 -10.36
C TYR A 20 -14.68 1.38 -10.13
N HIS A 21 -13.59 0.91 -10.74
CA HIS A 21 -13.12 -0.46 -10.53
C HIS A 21 -12.82 -0.75 -9.06
N LEU A 22 -12.12 0.16 -8.37
CA LEU A 22 -11.79 0.03 -6.95
C LEU A 22 -13.02 0.06 -6.03
N ASP A 23 -14.13 0.66 -6.46
CA ASP A 23 -15.42 0.59 -5.75
C ASP A 23 -16.13 -0.76 -5.96
N GLN A 24 -15.93 -1.41 -7.10
CA GLN A 24 -16.62 -2.67 -7.43
C GLN A 24 -15.87 -3.92 -6.97
N THR A 25 -14.55 -3.85 -6.79
CA THR A 25 -13.72 -5.00 -6.42
C THR A 25 -13.85 -5.47 -4.98
N GLU A 26 -14.90 -5.07 -4.25
CA GLU A 26 -15.15 -5.54 -2.89
C GLU A 26 -15.21 -7.08 -2.76
N HIS A 27 -15.36 -7.84 -3.86
CA HIS A 27 -15.64 -9.28 -3.84
C HIS A 27 -14.90 -10.19 -4.84
N GLN A 28 -13.82 -9.74 -5.51
CA GLN A 28 -13.04 -10.64 -6.40
C GLN A 28 -11.53 -10.44 -6.25
N GLU A 29 -11.02 -10.68 -5.05
CA GLU A 29 -9.57 -10.74 -4.81
C GLU A 29 -9.06 -12.15 -5.16
N LYS A 30 -7.96 -12.25 -5.93
CA LYS A 30 -7.04 -13.37 -5.74
C LYS A 30 -6.22 -13.01 -4.52
N PRO A 31 -6.44 -13.65 -3.35
CA PRO A 31 -5.70 -13.31 -2.16
C PRO A 31 -4.23 -13.63 -2.42
N ILE A 32 -3.36 -12.65 -2.19
CA ILE A 32 -1.93 -12.95 -2.08
C ILE A 32 -1.78 -13.72 -0.77
N HIS A 33 -1.16 -14.90 -0.83
CA HIS A 33 -0.91 -15.74 0.33
C HIS A 33 0.20 -15.15 1.22
N VAL A 34 -0.10 -13.99 1.82
CA VAL A 34 0.81 -13.20 2.66
C VAL A 34 1.11 -13.94 3.96
N GLY A 35 0.09 -14.61 4.52
CA GLY A 35 0.22 -15.38 5.76
C GLY A 35 1.23 -16.53 5.63
N GLU A 36 1.10 -17.33 4.56
CA GLU A 36 2.03 -18.43 4.30
C GLU A 36 3.48 -17.95 4.15
N LYS A 37 3.70 -16.82 3.47
CA LYS A 37 5.05 -16.25 3.30
C LYS A 37 5.64 -15.72 4.58
N ILE A 38 4.85 -15.02 5.40
CA ILE A 38 5.26 -14.57 6.74
C ILE A 38 5.69 -15.78 7.56
N ARG A 39 4.86 -16.81 7.60
CA ARG A 39 5.15 -18.07 8.29
C ARG A 39 6.44 -18.70 7.78
N HIS A 40 6.60 -18.83 6.46
CA HIS A 40 7.80 -19.41 5.86
C HIS A 40 9.07 -18.62 6.23
N LEU A 41 9.03 -17.29 6.16
CA LEU A 41 10.14 -16.41 6.53
C LEU A 41 10.49 -16.52 8.02
N ARG A 42 9.47 -16.60 8.90
CA ARG A 42 9.62 -16.80 10.33
C ARG A 42 10.28 -18.14 10.65
N GLU A 43 9.76 -19.22 10.07
CA GLU A 43 10.27 -20.59 10.25
C GLU A 43 11.69 -20.75 9.70
N LYS A 44 12.00 -20.12 8.56
CA LYS A 44 13.37 -20.08 7.98
C LYS A 44 14.39 -19.44 8.94
N GLN A 45 13.95 -18.50 9.77
CA GLN A 45 14.75 -17.86 10.81
C GLN A 45 14.68 -18.59 12.16
N ARG A 46 13.95 -19.71 12.25
CA ARG A 46 13.74 -20.51 13.47
C ARG A 46 13.10 -19.72 14.63
N LEU A 47 12.26 -18.74 14.30
CA LEU A 47 11.54 -17.94 15.29
C LEU A 47 10.19 -18.61 15.63
N THR A 48 9.79 -18.60 16.90
CA THR A 48 8.40 -18.94 17.28
C THR A 48 7.47 -17.75 17.05
N LEU A 49 6.15 -17.94 17.20
CA LEU A 49 5.21 -16.81 17.15
C LEU A 49 5.45 -15.84 18.31
N GLU A 50 5.84 -16.34 19.48
CA GLU A 50 6.22 -15.53 20.64
C GLU A 50 7.46 -14.68 20.34
N ASP A 51 8.47 -15.23 19.67
CA ASP A 51 9.65 -14.46 19.25
C ASP A 51 9.28 -13.33 18.28
N LEU A 52 8.39 -13.61 17.32
CA LEU A 52 7.92 -12.61 16.37
C LEU A 52 7.05 -11.55 17.05
N ALA A 53 6.20 -11.94 18.01
CA ALA A 53 5.42 -11.04 18.83
C ALA A 53 6.32 -10.08 19.62
N LEU A 54 7.40 -10.58 20.24
CA LEU A 54 8.36 -9.74 20.95
C LEU A 54 9.07 -8.75 20.03
N LYS A 55 9.44 -9.17 18.80
CA LYS A 55 10.09 -8.29 17.81
C LYS A 55 9.17 -7.21 17.26
N THR A 56 7.89 -7.53 17.09
CA THR A 56 6.92 -6.65 16.44
C THR A 56 6.06 -5.87 17.43
N GLY A 57 5.96 -6.30 18.68
CA GLY A 57 4.99 -5.80 19.65
C GLY A 57 3.54 -6.12 19.31
N PHE A 58 3.28 -7.10 18.42
CA PHE A 58 1.94 -7.58 18.12
C PHE A 58 1.57 -8.77 19.00
N ASP A 59 0.27 -8.98 19.21
CA ASP A 59 -0.23 -10.13 19.94
C ASP A 59 0.00 -11.44 19.16
N VAL A 60 0.38 -12.50 19.86
CA VAL A 60 0.58 -13.84 19.28
C VAL A 60 -0.68 -14.32 18.55
N GLU A 61 -1.87 -14.04 19.10
CA GLU A 61 -3.14 -14.39 18.46
C GLU A 61 -3.35 -13.65 17.12
N MET A 62 -2.93 -12.38 17.04
CA MET A 62 -3.00 -11.62 15.79
C MET A 62 -2.05 -12.21 14.74
N LEU A 63 -0.82 -12.55 15.13
CA LEU A 63 0.16 -13.16 14.24
C LEU A 63 -0.30 -14.53 13.75
N ASP A 64 -0.86 -15.37 14.63
CA ASP A 64 -1.44 -16.67 14.26
C ASP A 64 -2.57 -16.51 13.24
N LYS A 65 -3.47 -15.54 13.47
CA LYS A 65 -4.56 -15.23 12.53
C LYS A 65 -4.05 -14.77 11.17
N ILE A 66 -2.97 -13.98 11.13
CA ILE A 66 -2.31 -13.54 9.88
C ILE A 66 -1.70 -14.74 9.17
N GLU A 67 -0.92 -15.58 9.85
CA GLU A 67 -0.24 -16.73 9.24
C GLU A 67 -1.22 -17.80 8.72
N LYS A 68 -2.41 -17.90 9.33
CA LYS A 68 -3.51 -18.75 8.86
C LYS A 68 -4.42 -18.08 7.82
N GLU A 69 -4.10 -16.86 7.41
CA GLU A 69 -4.86 -16.09 6.42
C GLU A 69 -6.31 -15.81 6.82
N THR A 70 -6.59 -15.84 8.12
CA THR A 70 -7.92 -15.52 8.66
C THR A 70 -8.15 -14.02 8.79
N ILE A 71 -7.06 -13.24 8.84
CA ILE A 71 -7.09 -11.78 8.74
C ILE A 71 -6.01 -11.30 7.76
N THR A 72 -6.30 -10.28 6.96
CA THR A 72 -5.31 -9.60 6.14
C THR A 72 -4.71 -8.44 6.94
N PRO A 73 -3.38 -8.36 7.11
CA PRO A 73 -2.76 -7.25 7.84
C PRO A 73 -2.77 -5.94 7.02
N PRO A 74 -2.92 -4.76 7.65
CA PRO A 74 -2.82 -3.48 6.94
C PRO A 74 -1.37 -3.22 6.52
N LEU A 75 -1.16 -2.24 5.64
CA LEU A 75 0.15 -1.92 5.07
C LEU A 75 1.22 -1.68 6.15
N GLY A 76 0.92 -0.85 7.14
CA GLY A 76 1.84 -0.58 8.25
C GLY A 76 2.22 -1.84 9.05
N THR A 77 1.28 -2.78 9.24
CA THR A 77 1.55 -4.07 9.89
C THR A 77 2.49 -4.92 9.05
N MET A 78 2.27 -5.00 7.73
CA MET A 78 3.16 -5.72 6.83
C MET A 78 4.57 -5.11 6.79
N MET A 79 4.70 -3.78 6.84
CA MET A 79 6.01 -3.10 6.90
C MET A 79 6.75 -3.42 8.19
N LYS A 80 6.03 -3.46 9.32
CA LYS A 80 6.61 -3.85 10.60
C LYS A 80 7.06 -5.32 10.60
N LEU A 81 6.26 -6.20 9.99
CA LEU A 81 6.59 -7.62 9.83
C LEU A 81 7.78 -7.84 8.92
N SER A 82 7.86 -7.17 7.76
CA SER A 82 9.00 -7.28 6.85
C SER A 82 10.29 -6.88 7.55
N LYS A 83 10.26 -5.77 8.30
CA LYS A 83 11.40 -5.34 9.13
C LYS A 83 11.77 -6.37 10.19
N ALA A 84 10.81 -6.85 10.98
CA ALA A 84 11.07 -7.81 12.06
C ALA A 84 11.66 -9.14 11.53
N LEU A 85 11.32 -9.50 10.29
CA LEU A 85 11.82 -10.65 9.56
C LEU A 85 13.03 -10.32 8.68
N ASN A 86 13.64 -9.13 8.79
CA ASN A 86 14.80 -8.69 8.01
C ASN A 86 14.63 -8.94 6.49
N THR A 87 13.48 -8.55 5.95
CA THR A 87 13.15 -8.68 4.53
C THR A 87 12.47 -7.41 4.01
N VAL A 88 12.36 -7.30 2.69
CA VAL A 88 11.63 -6.20 2.05
C VAL A 88 10.16 -6.55 1.88
N MET A 89 9.29 -5.54 1.83
CA MET A 89 7.85 -5.71 1.62
C MET A 89 7.56 -6.59 0.41
N SER A 90 8.23 -6.31 -0.71
CA SER A 90 8.08 -7.07 -1.96
C SER A 90 8.28 -8.58 -1.81
N SER A 91 9.11 -9.06 -0.88
CA SER A 91 9.29 -10.50 -0.62
C SER A 91 8.07 -11.15 0.04
N ILE A 92 7.26 -10.37 0.76
CA ILE A 92 6.01 -10.83 1.36
C ILE A 92 4.88 -10.76 0.33
N ILE A 93 4.81 -9.70 -0.47
CA ILE A 93 3.66 -9.46 -1.37
C ILE A 93 3.83 -10.03 -2.77
N SER A 94 5.05 -10.31 -3.24
CA SER A 94 5.31 -10.73 -4.62
C SER A 94 5.27 -12.25 -4.76
N GLU A 95 4.47 -12.77 -5.70
CA GLU A 95 4.54 -14.19 -6.12
C GLU A 95 5.61 -14.44 -7.21
N ALA A 96 6.44 -13.43 -7.49
CA ALA A 96 7.49 -13.57 -8.48
C ALA A 96 8.47 -14.67 -8.06
N SER A 97 8.97 -15.40 -9.05
CA SER A 97 10.10 -16.32 -8.89
C SER A 97 11.13 -16.02 -9.97
N GLY A 98 12.41 -16.03 -9.57
CA GLY A 98 13.56 -15.90 -10.47
C GLY A 98 14.18 -14.51 -10.56
N ASN A 99 15.35 -14.45 -11.21
CA ASN A 99 16.22 -13.26 -11.27
C ASN A 99 15.83 -12.30 -12.40
N LYS A 100 14.61 -11.74 -12.35
CA LYS A 100 14.23 -10.65 -13.26
C LYS A 100 14.91 -9.35 -12.83
N THR A 101 15.30 -8.53 -13.79
CA THR A 101 15.85 -7.18 -13.53
C THR A 101 14.81 -6.07 -13.68
N TYR A 102 13.65 -6.39 -14.26
CA TYR A 102 12.57 -5.43 -14.50
C TYR A 102 11.20 -6.13 -14.51
N CYS A 103 10.15 -5.34 -14.30
CA CYS A 103 8.76 -5.72 -14.51
C CYS A 103 8.02 -4.63 -15.29
N VAL A 104 6.93 -5.00 -15.97
CA VAL A 104 6.04 -4.06 -16.65
C VAL A 104 4.60 -4.40 -16.29
N LEU A 105 3.92 -3.49 -15.60
CA LEU A 105 2.48 -3.55 -15.43
C LEU A 105 1.80 -2.72 -16.51
N ARG A 106 0.89 -3.32 -17.27
CA ARG A 106 0.11 -2.61 -18.30
C ARG A 106 -1.22 -2.18 -17.70
N VAL A 107 -1.77 -1.07 -18.21
CA VAL A 107 -3.08 -0.54 -17.80
C VAL A 107 -4.19 -1.60 -17.82
N LYS A 108 -4.23 -2.43 -18.87
CA LYS A 108 -5.20 -3.53 -19.01
C LYS A 108 -5.12 -4.59 -17.90
N ASP A 109 -3.97 -4.69 -17.24
CA ASP A 109 -3.68 -5.68 -16.21
C ASP A 109 -3.73 -5.07 -14.79
N GLN A 110 -3.89 -3.74 -14.65
CA GLN A 110 -3.96 -3.06 -13.34
C GLN A 110 -5.16 -3.49 -12.51
N LYS A 111 -6.29 -3.78 -13.17
CA LYS A 111 -7.55 -4.15 -12.53
C LYS A 111 -7.56 -5.58 -11.98
N THR A 112 -6.71 -6.44 -12.53
CA THR A 112 -6.58 -7.85 -12.13
C THR A 112 -5.28 -8.11 -11.39
N ALA A 113 -4.50 -7.04 -11.15
CA ALA A 113 -3.33 -7.08 -10.30
C ALA A 113 -3.73 -7.58 -8.92
N PRO A 114 -3.02 -8.59 -8.37
CA PRO A 114 -3.31 -9.07 -7.03
C PRO A 114 -3.11 -7.91 -6.04
N LEU A 115 -4.13 -7.67 -5.23
CA LEU A 115 -4.11 -6.65 -4.20
C LEU A 115 -3.43 -7.26 -2.97
N PRO A 116 -2.23 -6.80 -2.58
CA PRO A 116 -1.60 -7.27 -1.34
C PRO A 116 -2.37 -6.84 -0.09
N LEU A 117 -3.20 -5.82 -0.26
CA LEU A 117 -3.97 -5.13 0.74
C LEU A 117 -5.41 -5.31 0.31
N GLY A 118 -6.13 -6.25 0.92
CA GLY A 118 -7.58 -6.24 0.81
C GLY A 118 -8.17 -4.94 1.39
N LYS A 119 -9.46 -4.91 1.73
CA LYS A 119 -10.11 -3.77 2.42
C LYS A 119 -9.67 -3.63 3.89
N VAL A 120 -8.37 -3.53 4.14
CA VAL A 120 -7.77 -3.44 5.49
C VAL A 120 -7.59 -1.98 5.93
N SER A 121 -7.88 -1.02 5.06
CA SER A 121 -7.91 0.40 5.39
C SER A 121 -9.08 1.08 4.68
N ASP A 122 -9.39 2.31 5.06
CA ASP A 122 -10.34 3.16 4.31
C ASP A 122 -9.81 3.56 2.92
N HIS A 123 -8.72 2.94 2.45
CA HIS A 123 -8.07 3.22 1.18
C HIS A 123 -7.95 1.94 0.34
N SER A 124 -8.04 2.14 -0.98
CA SER A 124 -7.87 1.06 -1.97
C SER A 124 -6.57 1.29 -2.72
N TYR A 125 -5.78 0.23 -2.93
CA TYR A 125 -4.44 0.31 -3.53
C TYR A 125 -4.44 -0.37 -4.88
N ILE A 126 -3.58 0.06 -5.80
CA ILE A 126 -3.24 -0.68 -7.02
C ILE A 126 -1.72 -0.71 -7.09
N PRO A 127 -1.07 -1.88 -6.95
CA PRO A 127 0.37 -1.97 -7.09
C PRO A 127 0.77 -1.63 -8.53
N LEU A 128 1.80 -0.81 -8.71
CA LEU A 128 2.35 -0.46 -10.02
C LEU A 128 3.59 -1.27 -10.40
N ALA A 129 4.14 -2.05 -9.45
CA ALA A 129 5.21 -2.99 -9.67
C ALA A 129 4.81 -4.38 -9.14
N ILE A 130 4.78 -5.38 -10.02
CA ILE A 130 4.40 -6.77 -9.71
C ILE A 130 5.34 -7.69 -10.47
N GLY A 131 5.67 -8.86 -9.90
CA GLY A 131 6.47 -9.84 -10.63
C GLY A 131 7.97 -9.61 -10.57
N LEU A 132 8.44 -8.81 -9.60
CA LEU A 132 9.85 -8.53 -9.32
C LEU A 132 10.06 -8.59 -7.81
N GLU A 133 10.97 -9.44 -7.34
CA GLU A 133 11.35 -9.60 -5.93
C GLU A 133 12.43 -8.60 -5.51
N ASP A 134 12.72 -8.54 -4.21
CA ASP A 134 13.81 -7.76 -3.60
C ASP A 134 13.81 -6.26 -4.00
N ARG A 135 12.60 -5.73 -4.20
CA ARG A 135 12.40 -4.31 -4.49
C ARG A 135 12.43 -3.52 -3.21
N ARG A 136 13.10 -2.37 -3.28
CA ARG A 136 13.09 -1.37 -2.21
C ARG A 136 12.07 -0.26 -2.44
N LEU A 137 11.58 -0.12 -3.67
CA LEU A 137 10.55 0.85 -4.05
C LEU A 137 9.30 0.08 -4.43
N ASP A 138 8.23 0.31 -3.70
CA ASP A 138 6.91 -0.23 -4.00
C ASP A 138 5.96 0.94 -4.35
N PRO A 139 5.71 1.17 -5.65
CA PRO A 139 4.80 2.21 -6.12
C PRO A 139 3.35 1.71 -6.19
N TYR A 140 2.41 2.59 -5.85
CA TYR A 140 0.98 2.34 -5.84
C TYR A 140 0.20 3.52 -6.40
N ILE A 141 -0.91 3.24 -7.08
CA ILE A 141 -2.02 4.21 -7.13
C ILE A 141 -2.91 3.93 -5.92
N VAL A 142 -3.22 4.96 -5.14
CA VAL A 142 -4.07 4.83 -3.95
C VAL A 142 -5.30 5.70 -4.12
N LYS A 143 -6.47 5.09 -3.90
CA LYS A 143 -7.74 5.79 -3.72
C LYS A 143 -7.96 6.04 -2.24
N LEU A 144 -7.95 7.30 -1.85
CA LEU A 144 -8.30 7.75 -0.51
C LEU A 144 -9.82 7.96 -0.47
N ASN A 145 -10.54 7.09 0.23
CA ASN A 145 -11.97 7.28 0.42
C ASN A 145 -12.24 8.25 1.58
N PRO A 146 -13.35 9.02 1.53
CA PRO A 146 -13.76 9.87 2.64
C PRO A 146 -13.96 9.07 3.92
N VAL A 147 -13.33 9.55 4.98
CA VAL A 147 -13.44 8.96 6.31
C VAL A 147 -14.34 9.84 7.16
N LYS A 148 -15.60 9.44 7.33
CA LYS A 148 -16.54 10.09 8.25
C LYS A 148 -16.48 9.43 9.62
N ASP A 149 -16.39 10.24 10.67
CA ASP A 149 -16.58 9.83 12.06
C ASP A 149 -15.66 8.71 12.58
N LYS A 150 -14.51 8.48 11.94
CA LYS A 150 -13.48 7.54 12.43
C LYS A 150 -12.24 8.26 12.91
N ILE A 151 -11.72 7.79 14.04
CA ILE A 151 -10.38 8.12 14.51
C ILE A 151 -9.40 7.19 13.79
N LEU A 152 -8.58 7.75 12.91
CA LEU A 152 -7.52 7.01 12.24
C LEU A 152 -6.25 7.03 13.10
N ALA A 153 -5.62 5.88 13.24
CA ALA A 153 -4.31 5.80 13.87
C ALA A 153 -3.23 6.23 12.85
N PRO A 154 -2.29 7.10 13.24
CA PRO A 154 -1.21 7.51 12.36
C PRO A 154 -0.31 6.32 11.99
N ALA A 155 0.11 6.28 10.73
CA ALA A 155 1.13 5.36 10.26
C ALA A 155 2.50 5.80 10.76
N VAL A 156 3.31 4.83 11.18
CA VAL A 156 4.73 5.00 11.53
C VAL A 156 5.47 3.78 11.04
N HIS A 157 6.45 3.96 10.16
CA HIS A 157 7.28 2.87 9.68
C HIS A 157 8.65 3.37 9.23
N GLU A 158 9.65 2.50 9.22
CA GLU A 158 10.93 2.86 8.63
C GLU A 158 10.81 2.97 7.12
N GLY A 159 11.66 3.84 6.55
CA GLY A 159 11.65 4.13 5.13
C GLY A 159 11.29 5.58 4.84
N GLU A 160 10.96 5.81 3.58
CA GLU A 160 10.58 7.10 3.04
C GLU A 160 9.35 6.92 2.16
N GLU A 161 8.52 7.95 2.11
CA GLU A 161 7.33 7.95 1.28
C GLU A 161 7.32 9.20 0.40
N PHE A 162 7.01 8.99 -0.87
CA PHE A 162 6.73 10.06 -1.82
C PHE A 162 5.28 9.94 -2.30
N ILE A 163 4.55 11.04 -2.22
CA ILE A 163 3.16 11.15 -2.64
C ILE A 163 3.05 12.22 -3.71
N TYR A 164 2.26 11.95 -4.74
CA TYR A 164 1.90 12.91 -5.78
C TYR A 164 0.40 12.86 -6.05
N VAL A 165 -0.28 14.01 -6.00
CA VAL A 165 -1.73 14.07 -6.15
C VAL A 165 -2.13 13.96 -7.63
N LEU A 166 -2.89 12.92 -7.95
CA LEU A 166 -3.39 12.63 -9.30
C LEU A 166 -4.79 13.20 -9.54
N ASN A 167 -5.62 13.30 -8.50
CA ASN A 167 -6.96 13.89 -8.54
C ASN A 167 -7.49 14.16 -7.12
N GLY A 168 -8.37 15.17 -6.98
CA GLY A 168 -9.00 15.53 -5.72
C GLY A 168 -8.11 16.38 -4.80
N GLU A 169 -8.52 16.47 -3.53
CA GLU A 169 -7.79 17.16 -2.47
C GLU A 169 -7.39 16.17 -1.39
N VAL A 170 -6.13 16.23 -0.98
CA VAL A 170 -5.53 15.31 -0.01
C VAL A 170 -5.14 16.11 1.23
N LYS A 171 -5.56 15.63 2.40
CA LYS A 171 -5.12 16.16 3.68
C LYS A 171 -4.04 15.25 4.26
N ILE A 172 -2.91 15.85 4.56
CA ILE A 172 -1.80 15.18 5.24
C ILE A 172 -1.65 15.78 6.63
N VAL A 173 -1.61 14.92 7.64
CA VAL A 173 -1.24 15.30 9.00
C VAL A 173 0.07 14.61 9.33
N VAL A 174 1.11 15.36 9.69
CA VAL A 174 2.39 14.81 10.16
C VAL A 174 2.74 15.49 11.47
N GLU A 175 2.91 14.68 12.52
CA GLU A 175 3.08 15.18 13.89
C GLU A 175 1.97 16.18 14.24
N ASP A 176 2.31 17.46 14.42
CA ASP A 176 1.40 18.54 14.82
C ASP A 176 1.02 19.46 13.63
N HIS A 177 1.46 19.11 12.42
CA HIS A 177 1.26 19.90 11.20
C HIS A 177 0.21 19.27 10.30
N GLU A 178 -0.60 20.13 9.68
CA GLU A 178 -1.60 19.76 8.69
C GLU A 178 -1.35 20.52 7.39
N GLU A 179 -1.38 19.80 6.27
CA GLU A 179 -1.22 20.34 4.93
C GLU A 179 -2.36 19.83 4.03
N ILE A 180 -2.89 20.70 3.17
CA ILE A 180 -3.87 20.35 2.14
C ILE A 180 -3.18 20.44 0.79
N LEU A 181 -3.17 19.34 0.05
CA LEU A 181 -2.54 19.20 -1.26
C LEU A 181 -3.60 19.07 -2.35
N CYS A 182 -3.36 19.73 -3.46
CA CYS A 182 -4.21 19.76 -4.64
C CYS A 182 -3.58 18.98 -5.81
N LEU A 183 -4.31 18.84 -6.90
CA LEU A 183 -3.84 18.21 -8.13
C LEU A 183 -2.45 18.73 -8.54
N GLY A 184 -1.48 17.81 -8.65
CA GLY A 184 -0.12 18.11 -9.07
C GLY A 184 0.84 18.45 -7.95
N ASP A 185 0.35 18.64 -6.72
CA ASP A 185 1.22 18.81 -5.55
C ASP A 185 1.90 17.49 -5.19
N ALA A 186 3.09 17.62 -4.59
CA ALA A 186 3.92 16.52 -4.16
C ALA A 186 4.27 16.65 -2.68
N PHE A 187 4.41 15.52 -2.01
CA PHE A 187 4.80 15.42 -0.62
C PHE A 187 5.85 14.35 -0.44
N TYR A 188 6.82 14.61 0.44
CA TYR A 188 7.91 13.70 0.73
C TYR A 188 8.12 13.63 2.24
N LEU A 189 8.19 12.42 2.76
CA LEU A 189 8.21 12.15 4.18
C LEU A 189 9.24 11.10 4.54
N LYS A 190 9.96 11.34 5.63
CA LYS A 190 10.61 10.27 6.38
C LYS A 190 9.55 9.57 7.22
N SER A 191 9.15 8.37 6.83
CA SER A 191 7.97 7.70 7.37
C SER A 191 8.08 7.29 8.85
N THR A 192 9.24 7.54 9.47
CA THR A 192 9.45 7.45 10.91
C THR A 192 8.67 8.50 11.71
N ALA A 193 8.28 9.61 11.07
CA ALA A 193 7.37 10.58 11.66
C ALA A 193 5.92 10.05 11.56
N PRO A 194 5.13 10.08 12.67
CA PRO A 194 3.71 9.73 12.63
C PRO A 194 2.95 10.57 11.62
N HIS A 195 2.24 9.91 10.70
CA HIS A 195 1.53 10.59 9.63
C HIS A 195 0.18 9.95 9.29
N LEU A 196 -0.73 10.78 8.78
CA LEU A 196 -2.02 10.38 8.22
C LEU A 196 -2.16 11.00 6.84
N VAL A 197 -2.65 10.21 5.90
CA VAL A 197 -2.95 10.65 4.54
C VAL A 197 -4.41 10.32 4.27
N THR A 198 -5.23 11.34 4.03
CA THR A 198 -6.69 11.20 3.89
C THR A 198 -7.19 12.06 2.74
N SER A 199 -8.39 11.79 2.23
CA SER A 199 -9.06 12.81 1.43
C SER A 199 -9.43 14.00 2.31
N ASN A 200 -9.27 15.22 1.81
CA ASN A 200 -9.59 16.43 2.58
C ASN A 200 -11.10 16.61 2.79
N ASN A 201 -11.88 16.26 1.76
CA ASN A 201 -13.32 16.52 1.70
C ASN A 201 -14.12 15.19 1.69
N ASP A 202 -15.44 15.32 1.67
CA ASP A 202 -16.40 14.22 1.45
C ASP A 202 -16.34 13.60 0.03
N GLN A 203 -15.24 13.81 -0.70
CA GLN A 203 -14.99 13.30 -2.04
C GLN A 203 -13.71 12.47 -2.05
N PRO A 204 -13.66 11.35 -2.79
CA PRO A 204 -12.45 10.56 -2.89
C PRO A 204 -11.32 11.33 -3.58
N ALA A 205 -10.08 10.99 -3.23
CA ALA A 205 -8.89 11.51 -3.88
C ALA A 205 -8.02 10.36 -4.41
N MET A 206 -7.21 10.64 -5.44
CA MET A 206 -6.30 9.67 -6.04
C MET A 206 -4.87 10.17 -5.93
N ILE A 207 -3.96 9.32 -5.47
CA ILE A 207 -2.53 9.63 -5.35
C ILE A 207 -1.66 8.55 -6.01
N LEU A 208 -0.48 8.96 -6.46
CA LEU A 208 0.66 8.06 -6.66
C LEU A 208 1.46 8.06 -5.36
N ALA A 209 1.55 6.92 -4.70
CA ALA A 209 2.39 6.72 -3.52
C ALA A 209 3.58 5.85 -3.90
N ILE A 210 4.78 6.21 -3.46
CA ILE A 210 6.00 5.40 -3.61
C ILE A 210 6.54 5.17 -2.21
N LEU A 211 6.49 3.92 -1.77
CA LEU A 211 7.03 3.52 -0.49
C LEU A 211 8.43 2.96 -0.68
N TYR A 212 9.40 3.57 -0.01
CA TYR A 212 10.75 3.08 0.06
C TYR A 212 10.95 2.33 1.38
N SER A 213 11.26 1.04 1.31
CA SER A 213 11.66 0.27 2.49
C SER A 213 13.16 0.47 2.76
N GLY A 214 13.51 0.94 3.96
CA GLY A 214 14.90 1.07 4.42
C GLY A 214 15.66 -0.27 4.46
N LYS A 215 16.98 -0.22 4.63
CA LYS A 215 17.87 -1.40 4.68
C LYS A 215 17.52 -2.36 5.80
#